data_AF-A0A924KVM2-F1
#
_entry.id   AF-A0A924KVM2-F1
#
_cell.length_a   1.000
_cell.length_b   1.000
_cell.length_c   1.000
_cell.angle_alpha   90.00
_cell.angle_beta   90.00
_cell.angle_gamma   90.00
#
_symmetry.space_group_name_H-M   'P 1'
#
loop_
_entity.id
_entity.type
_entity.pdbx_description
1 polymer ?
#
loop_
_entity_poly.entity_id
_entity_poly.type
_entity_poly.pdbx_seq_one_letter_code
_entity_poly.pdbx_strand_id
1 'polypeptide(L)'
;MHKFLSDSRVLHHREDVAEAGSGLICGLISTSWRSRFSLPQHGCQLVGSLLFLLLLVLAWAPVQAADYRFPGNLPAGTTGGGGSYSIGALSLNAGDTITVTSPTVLTIQGAFTAGAGVIINAAGVASDLKLVVEGTTDVGANSNISANLAGVGVVTLGDGGSFTGNIKTESAAVNIGGNSTVNGSIASTVAGVVNVGPDSRVTGSINTLSGAVNVGAHSRVDGSIFSALAGVVNLGAGATVGGNNTTTSGAVNIGAGGKVVGFLLDTVAGAMTLGDSVTIGSGISTQAGAITIGPNSTVGTSVCTGIAGAITTNENVRVGGNITSNEGAITIGGQNTVGGIVRAVIGAVTIDSSSKLGK
;
A
#
# COMPACT_ATOMS: atom_id res chain seq x y z
N MET A 1 39.44 -19.69 -40.81
CA MET A 1 40.21 -20.85 -41.29
C MET A 1 39.44 -22.10 -40.84
N HIS A 2 38.80 -22.83 -41.77
CA HIS A 2 37.83 -23.92 -41.53
C HIS A 2 36.55 -23.50 -40.75
N LYS A 3 35.31 -23.94 -41.03
CA LYS A 3 34.70 -25.21 -41.54
C LYS A 3 34.70 -26.36 -40.50
N PHE A 4 33.64 -27.15 -40.32
CA PHE A 4 32.32 -27.27 -40.99
C PHE A 4 31.36 -28.15 -40.15
N LEU A 5 30.02 -27.96 -40.26
CA LEU A 5 28.92 -28.98 -40.23
C LEU A 5 28.88 -30.03 -39.07
N SER A 6 27.86 -30.86 -38.78
CA SER A 6 26.43 -31.11 -39.19
C SER A 6 25.77 -31.88 -38.00
N ASP A 7 24.50 -32.31 -37.94
CA ASP A 7 23.39 -32.47 -38.92
C ASP A 7 22.04 -32.08 -38.28
N SER A 8 21.05 -31.95 -39.16
CA SER A 8 19.61 -31.82 -38.95
C SER A 8 18.90 -33.10 -38.49
N ARG A 9 17.60 -32.99 -38.18
CA ARG A 9 16.53 -33.77 -38.86
C ARG A 9 15.14 -33.21 -38.55
N VAL A 10 14.55 -32.53 -39.53
CA VAL A 10 13.10 -32.28 -39.58
C VAL A 10 12.44 -33.52 -40.19
N LEU A 11 11.36 -34.01 -39.58
CA LEU A 11 10.60 -35.16 -40.07
C LEU A 11 9.19 -34.75 -40.49
N HIS A 12 8.95 -34.71 -41.80
CA HIS A 12 7.61 -34.68 -42.39
C HIS A 12 7.13 -36.10 -42.68
N HIS A 13 6.07 -36.54 -42.00
CA HIS A 13 5.04 -37.42 -42.58
C HIS A 13 3.68 -36.80 -42.23
N ARG A 14 2.93 -36.29 -43.20
CA ARG A 14 2.11 -36.95 -44.26
C ARG A 14 0.71 -37.25 -43.75
N GLU A 15 -0.29 -36.97 -44.57
CA GLU A 15 -1.69 -37.18 -44.23
C GLU A 15 -2.03 -38.68 -44.15
N ASP A 16 -2.97 -39.02 -43.28
CA ASP A 16 -3.92 -40.11 -43.51
C ASP A 16 -5.28 -39.74 -42.89
N VAL A 17 -6.37 -40.23 -43.50
CA VAL A 17 -7.74 -39.74 -43.28
C VAL A 17 -8.55 -40.68 -42.38
N ALA A 18 -9.25 -40.15 -41.38
CA ALA A 18 -10.25 -40.89 -40.61
C ALA A 18 -11.39 -39.99 -40.08
N GLU A 19 -12.53 -39.95 -40.79
CA GLU A 19 -13.80 -39.49 -40.21
C GLU A 19 -14.39 -40.58 -39.29
N ALA A 20 -14.37 -40.38 -37.96
CA ALA A 20 -15.13 -41.20 -37.01
C ALA A 20 -15.28 -40.53 -35.63
N GLY A 21 -16.21 -39.56 -35.49
CA GLY A 21 -16.36 -38.78 -34.25
C GLY A 21 -17.79 -38.53 -33.73
N SER A 22 -18.83 -38.87 -34.50
CA SER A 22 -20.21 -38.38 -34.28
C SER A 22 -21.24 -39.49 -33.99
N GLY A 23 -20.80 -40.62 -33.41
CA GLY A 23 -21.65 -41.82 -33.23
C GLY A 23 -21.82 -42.37 -31.80
N LEU A 24 -21.15 -41.80 -30.79
CA LEU A 24 -20.85 -42.52 -29.52
C LEU A 24 -21.82 -42.26 -28.34
N ILE A 25 -22.92 -41.53 -28.54
CA ILE A 25 -23.92 -41.24 -27.48
C ILE A 25 -25.25 -42.01 -27.69
N CYS A 26 -25.47 -42.65 -28.84
CA CYS A 26 -26.71 -43.38 -29.15
C CYS A 26 -26.63 -44.90 -28.89
N GLY A 27 -25.60 -45.39 -28.19
CA GLY A 27 -25.28 -46.84 -28.10
C GLY A 27 -25.73 -47.58 -26.83
N LEU A 28 -26.10 -46.88 -25.74
CA LEU A 28 -26.16 -47.49 -24.39
C LEU A 28 -27.58 -47.76 -23.83
N ILE A 29 -28.65 -47.60 -24.61
CA ILE A 29 -30.03 -47.87 -24.18
C ILE A 29 -30.82 -48.68 -25.23
N SER A 30 -30.41 -49.92 -25.54
CA SER A 30 -31.22 -50.80 -26.43
C SER A 30 -31.07 -52.33 -26.26
N THR A 31 -30.57 -52.84 -25.14
CA THR A 31 -30.36 -54.30 -24.91
C THR A 31 -31.31 -54.96 -23.89
N SER A 32 -32.55 -54.49 -23.81
CA SER A 32 -33.73 -55.31 -23.45
C SER A 32 -35.02 -54.61 -23.89
N TRP A 33 -36.18 -55.28 -23.78
CA TRP A 33 -37.52 -54.73 -24.09
C TRP A 33 -37.76 -54.24 -25.53
N ARG A 34 -37.50 -55.10 -26.53
CA ARG A 34 -38.13 -55.00 -27.87
C ARG A 34 -39.09 -56.15 -28.15
N SER A 35 -40.29 -56.07 -27.59
CA SER A 35 -41.44 -56.84 -28.05
C SER A 35 -42.74 -56.08 -27.79
N ARG A 36 -43.54 -55.85 -28.85
CA ARG A 36 -44.86 -55.17 -28.82
C ARG A 36 -44.84 -53.69 -28.41
N PHE A 37 -44.51 -52.80 -29.35
CA PHE A 37 -45.29 -51.59 -29.67
C PHE A 37 -44.64 -50.86 -30.87
N SER A 38 -45.40 -50.63 -31.94
CA SER A 38 -44.95 -49.88 -33.11
C SER A 38 -45.48 -48.45 -33.06
N LEU A 39 -44.63 -47.50 -32.64
CA LEU A 39 -44.91 -46.06 -32.68
C LEU A 39 -44.08 -45.38 -33.79
N PRO A 40 -44.61 -44.32 -34.44
CA PRO A 40 -43.98 -43.71 -35.60
C PRO A 40 -42.68 -42.98 -35.25
N GLN A 41 -41.65 -43.14 -36.10
CA GLN A 41 -40.27 -42.77 -35.77
C GLN A 41 -40.02 -41.26 -35.60
N HIS A 42 -40.90 -40.39 -36.10
CA HIS A 42 -40.72 -38.93 -36.03
C HIS A 42 -40.79 -38.35 -34.60
N GLY A 43 -41.39 -39.05 -33.64
CA GLY A 43 -41.48 -38.54 -32.26
C GLY A 43 -40.18 -38.60 -31.46
N CYS A 44 -39.25 -39.51 -31.80
CA CYS A 44 -38.11 -39.85 -30.95
C CYS A 44 -36.99 -38.80 -30.99
N GLN A 45 -36.76 -38.15 -32.13
CA GLN A 45 -35.70 -37.13 -32.27
C GLN A 45 -36.03 -35.84 -31.50
N LEU A 46 -37.30 -35.43 -31.43
CA LEU A 46 -37.72 -34.20 -30.75
C LEU A 46 -37.39 -34.23 -29.24
N VAL A 47 -37.64 -35.37 -28.58
CA VAL A 47 -37.43 -35.53 -27.13
C VAL A 47 -35.94 -35.49 -26.77
N GLY A 48 -35.08 -36.10 -27.60
CA GLY A 48 -33.62 -36.07 -27.40
C GLY A 48 -33.06 -34.65 -27.51
N SER A 49 -33.44 -33.89 -28.53
CA SER A 49 -33.02 -32.49 -28.68
C SER A 49 -33.54 -31.59 -27.56
N LEU A 50 -34.78 -31.79 -27.09
CA LEU A 50 -35.34 -30.99 -26.00
C LEU A 50 -34.62 -31.24 -24.66
N LEU A 51 -34.27 -32.49 -24.36
CA LEU A 51 -33.53 -32.85 -23.15
C LEU A 51 -32.09 -32.31 -23.19
N PHE A 52 -31.43 -32.37 -24.35
CA PHE A 52 -30.08 -31.81 -24.52
C PHE A 52 -30.08 -30.28 -24.39
N LEU A 53 -31.10 -29.59 -24.92
CA LEU A 53 -31.26 -28.15 -24.77
C LEU A 53 -31.53 -27.75 -23.30
N LEU A 54 -32.34 -28.54 -22.57
CA LEU A 54 -32.61 -28.31 -21.15
C LEU A 54 -31.35 -28.47 -20.28
N LEU A 55 -30.53 -29.48 -20.56
CA LEU A 55 -29.22 -29.66 -19.91
C LEU A 55 -28.24 -28.53 -20.24
N LEU A 56 -28.28 -28.01 -21.49
CA LEU A 56 -27.48 -26.85 -21.88
C LEU A 56 -27.90 -25.60 -21.09
N VAL A 57 -29.20 -25.35 -20.91
CA VAL A 57 -29.71 -24.20 -20.13
C VAL A 57 -29.38 -24.32 -18.64
N LEU A 58 -29.46 -25.52 -18.06
CA LEU A 58 -29.12 -25.76 -16.64
C LEU A 58 -27.64 -25.54 -16.33
N ALA A 59 -26.74 -25.70 -17.31
CA ALA A 59 -25.31 -25.41 -17.16
C ALA A 59 -24.97 -23.91 -17.12
N TRP A 60 -25.96 -23.02 -17.32
CA TRP A 60 -25.78 -21.56 -17.40
C TRP A 60 -26.46 -20.81 -16.24
N ALA A 61 -26.86 -21.52 -15.17
CA ALA A 61 -27.35 -20.88 -13.95
C ALA A 61 -26.22 -20.04 -13.28
N PRO A 62 -26.42 -18.75 -13.01
CA PRO A 62 -25.40 -17.92 -12.37
C PRO A 62 -25.17 -18.37 -10.93
N VAL A 63 -23.90 -18.50 -10.53
CA VAL A 63 -23.53 -18.64 -9.11
C VAL A 63 -23.98 -17.37 -8.38
N GLN A 64 -24.85 -17.52 -7.38
CA GLN A 64 -25.27 -16.41 -6.53
C GLN A 64 -24.17 -16.10 -5.53
N ALA A 65 -23.83 -14.81 -5.40
CA ALA A 65 -22.92 -14.32 -4.37
C ALA A 65 -23.48 -14.58 -2.96
N ALA A 66 -22.58 -14.85 -2.01
CA ALA A 66 -22.91 -15.12 -0.61
C ALA A 66 -22.86 -13.85 0.24
N ASP A 67 -23.93 -13.57 0.98
CA ASP A 67 -23.96 -12.50 1.98
C ASP A 67 -23.77 -13.07 3.39
N TYR A 68 -22.55 -13.00 3.90
CA TYR A 68 -22.18 -13.49 5.21
C TYR A 68 -22.54 -12.47 6.31
N ARG A 69 -23.26 -12.92 7.33
CA ARG A 69 -23.80 -12.09 8.40
C ARG A 69 -23.39 -12.60 9.78
N PHE A 70 -22.83 -11.72 10.59
CA PHE A 70 -22.32 -12.02 11.92
C PHE A 70 -23.13 -11.25 12.99
N PRO A 71 -23.86 -11.95 13.90
CA PRO A 71 -24.21 -13.38 13.87
C PRO A 71 -25.22 -13.73 12.75
N GLY A 72 -25.26 -14.99 12.32
CA GLY A 72 -26.19 -15.45 11.28
C GLY A 72 -25.55 -16.39 10.27
N ASN A 73 -25.52 -15.99 9.00
CA ASN A 73 -24.97 -16.76 7.89
C ASN A 73 -23.43 -16.68 7.88
N LEU A 74 -22.74 -17.69 8.40
CA LEU A 74 -21.28 -17.68 8.53
C LEU A 74 -20.60 -18.36 7.33
N PRO A 75 -19.36 -17.95 6.95
CA PRO A 75 -18.55 -18.68 5.97
C PRO A 75 -18.33 -20.14 6.38
N ALA A 76 -18.21 -21.05 5.40
CA ALA A 76 -18.03 -22.48 5.68
C ALA A 76 -16.73 -22.73 6.48
N GLY A 77 -16.81 -23.56 7.53
CA GLY A 77 -15.69 -23.80 8.45
C GLY A 77 -15.51 -22.73 9.55
N THR A 78 -16.37 -21.70 9.62
CA THR A 78 -16.38 -20.78 10.76
C THR A 78 -16.81 -21.50 12.04
N THR A 79 -16.09 -21.25 13.12
CA THR A 79 -16.35 -21.72 14.48
C THR A 79 -16.47 -20.52 15.43
N GLY A 80 -17.00 -20.72 16.64
CA GLY A 80 -17.17 -19.66 17.65
C GLY A 80 -18.60 -19.13 17.76
N GLY A 81 -18.76 -17.96 18.36
CA GLY A 81 -20.04 -17.34 18.69
C GLY A 81 -19.89 -16.14 19.63
N GLY A 82 -21.00 -15.47 19.96
CA GLY A 82 -20.99 -14.37 20.95
C GLY A 82 -20.13 -13.16 20.59
N GLY A 83 -19.84 -12.94 19.30
CA GLY A 83 -18.95 -11.86 18.83
C GLY A 83 -17.48 -12.26 18.66
N SER A 84 -17.12 -13.55 18.79
CA SER A 84 -15.78 -14.05 18.47
C SER A 84 -15.84 -15.32 17.63
N TYR A 85 -15.22 -15.27 16.46
CA TYR A 85 -15.28 -16.32 15.43
C TYR A 85 -13.89 -16.65 14.90
N SER A 86 -13.70 -17.90 14.47
CA SER A 86 -12.45 -18.36 13.86
C SER A 86 -12.69 -19.29 12.67
N ILE A 87 -11.94 -19.08 11.59
CA ILE A 87 -11.93 -19.87 10.35
C ILE A 87 -10.48 -20.25 10.00
N GLY A 88 -10.28 -21.14 9.04
CA GLY A 88 -8.98 -21.37 8.40
C GLY A 88 -8.58 -20.23 7.45
N ALA A 89 -7.95 -20.54 6.32
CA ALA A 89 -7.77 -19.58 5.24
C ALA A 89 -9.14 -19.12 4.67
N LEU A 90 -9.24 -17.85 4.29
CA LEU A 90 -10.47 -17.23 3.75
C LEU A 90 -10.23 -16.71 2.34
N SER A 91 -11.12 -17.08 1.42
CA SER A 91 -11.22 -16.52 0.08
C SER A 91 -12.66 -16.13 -0.21
N LEU A 92 -12.86 -14.95 -0.82
CA LEU A 92 -14.17 -14.43 -1.21
C LEU A 92 -14.33 -14.47 -2.73
N ASN A 93 -15.48 -14.95 -3.21
CA ASN A 93 -15.82 -15.01 -4.63
C ASN A 93 -16.31 -13.64 -5.13
N ALA A 94 -16.52 -13.53 -6.44
CA ALA A 94 -17.04 -12.32 -7.07
C ALA A 94 -18.42 -11.94 -6.53
N GLY A 95 -18.50 -10.79 -5.84
CA GLY A 95 -19.71 -10.27 -5.23
C GLY A 95 -20.01 -10.74 -3.80
N ASP A 96 -19.22 -11.64 -3.20
CA ASP A 96 -19.43 -12.09 -1.81
C ASP A 96 -19.26 -10.92 -0.82
N THR A 97 -20.16 -10.81 0.16
CA THR A 97 -20.17 -9.73 1.17
C THR A 97 -20.01 -10.27 2.59
N ILE A 98 -19.43 -9.45 3.47
CA ILE A 98 -19.39 -9.67 4.93
C ILE A 98 -20.05 -8.49 5.62
N THR A 99 -21.00 -8.76 6.51
CA THR A 99 -21.75 -7.77 7.30
C THR A 99 -21.74 -8.17 8.79
N VAL A 100 -21.45 -7.21 9.69
CA VAL A 100 -21.59 -7.41 11.15
C VAL A 100 -22.78 -6.59 11.67
N THR A 101 -23.52 -7.11 12.66
CA THR A 101 -24.60 -6.35 13.33
C THR A 101 -24.34 -6.09 14.81
N SER A 102 -23.17 -6.49 15.30
CA SER A 102 -22.66 -6.31 16.66
C SER A 102 -21.14 -6.49 16.65
N PRO A 103 -20.39 -5.95 17.64
CA PRO A 103 -18.94 -6.10 17.71
C PRO A 103 -18.48 -7.55 17.55
N THR A 104 -17.59 -7.76 16.58
CA THR A 104 -17.22 -9.06 16.02
C THR A 104 -15.71 -9.13 15.81
N VAL A 105 -15.07 -10.15 16.39
CA VAL A 105 -13.72 -10.57 16.05
C VAL A 105 -13.80 -11.76 15.08
N LEU A 106 -13.11 -11.67 13.95
CA LEU A 106 -12.93 -12.76 13.00
C LEU A 106 -11.45 -13.09 12.88
N THR A 107 -11.07 -14.28 13.36
CA THR A 107 -9.71 -14.83 13.24
C THR A 107 -9.63 -15.72 12.00
N ILE A 108 -8.59 -15.51 11.19
CA ILE A 108 -8.30 -16.24 9.96
C ILE A 108 -6.97 -16.96 10.17
N GLN A 109 -7.05 -18.25 10.50
CA GLN A 109 -5.91 -19.15 10.75
C GLN A 109 -5.30 -19.59 9.40
N GLY A 110 -4.78 -18.63 8.65
CA GLY A 110 -4.29 -18.82 7.29
C GLY A 110 -4.24 -17.50 6.52
N ALA A 111 -4.11 -17.59 5.20
CA ALA A 111 -4.19 -16.41 4.34
C ALA A 111 -5.63 -15.87 4.28
N PHE A 112 -5.76 -14.55 4.25
CA PHE A 112 -6.96 -13.86 3.80
C PHE A 112 -6.73 -13.37 2.36
N THR A 113 -7.70 -13.63 1.49
CA THR A 113 -7.70 -13.24 0.06
C THR A 113 -9.09 -12.73 -0.32
N ALA A 114 -9.18 -11.62 -1.06
CA ALA A 114 -10.47 -11.06 -1.49
C ALA A 114 -10.36 -10.35 -2.84
N GLY A 115 -11.07 -10.81 -3.87
CA GLY A 115 -10.94 -10.15 -5.18
C GLY A 115 -11.89 -10.55 -6.32
N ALA A 116 -13.08 -9.93 -6.38
CA ALA A 116 -13.63 -9.31 -7.60
C ALA A 116 -14.80 -8.36 -7.22
N GLY A 117 -14.64 -7.03 -7.42
CA GLY A 117 -15.58 -6.00 -6.96
C GLY A 117 -15.68 -5.77 -5.43
N VAL A 118 -14.86 -6.42 -4.59
CA VAL A 118 -14.90 -6.48 -3.11
C VAL A 118 -15.42 -5.23 -2.39
N ILE A 119 -16.39 -5.42 -1.47
CA ILE A 119 -16.61 -4.52 -0.33
C ILE A 119 -16.93 -5.36 0.93
N ILE A 120 -16.25 -5.09 2.05
CA ILE A 120 -16.41 -5.75 3.35
C ILE A 120 -16.92 -4.74 4.38
N ASN A 121 -17.96 -5.15 5.11
CA ASN A 121 -18.63 -4.37 6.15
C ASN A 121 -19.13 -3.01 5.66
N ALA A 122 -19.74 -3.00 4.46
CA ALA A 122 -20.08 -1.79 3.68
C ALA A 122 -20.95 -0.75 4.41
N ALA A 123 -21.69 -1.15 5.44
CA ALA A 123 -22.59 -0.29 6.21
C ALA A 123 -22.29 -0.27 7.72
N GLY A 124 -21.21 -0.92 8.18
CA GLY A 124 -20.85 -1.04 9.60
C GLY A 124 -19.60 -0.25 9.99
N VAL A 125 -19.44 0.00 11.28
CA VAL A 125 -18.31 0.79 11.80
C VAL A 125 -17.07 -0.11 11.91
N ALA A 126 -15.88 0.42 11.64
CA ALA A 126 -14.63 -0.33 11.72
C ALA A 126 -14.29 -0.81 13.15
N SER A 127 -14.93 -0.25 14.19
CA SER A 127 -14.90 -0.78 15.57
C SER A 127 -15.58 -2.15 15.70
N ASP A 128 -16.54 -2.43 14.84
CA ASP A 128 -17.47 -3.55 14.98
C ASP A 128 -16.94 -4.81 14.28
N LEU A 129 -15.89 -4.67 13.46
CA LEU A 129 -15.17 -5.76 12.83
C LEU A 129 -13.67 -5.66 13.11
N LYS A 130 -13.14 -6.62 13.87
CA LYS A 130 -11.70 -6.85 14.01
C LYS A 130 -11.30 -8.09 13.19
N LEU A 131 -10.50 -7.88 12.16
CA LEU A 131 -9.81 -8.96 11.45
C LEU A 131 -8.50 -9.30 12.17
N VAL A 132 -8.31 -10.57 12.49
CA VAL A 132 -7.02 -11.13 12.93
C VAL A 132 -6.57 -12.11 11.87
N VAL A 133 -5.43 -11.88 11.22
CA VAL A 133 -4.94 -12.73 10.12
C VAL A 133 -3.57 -13.28 10.49
N GLU A 134 -3.49 -14.59 10.64
CA GLU A 134 -2.27 -15.29 11.06
C GLU A 134 -1.33 -15.54 9.87
N GLY A 135 -1.88 -15.69 8.66
CA GLY A 135 -1.13 -15.69 7.41
C GLY A 135 -0.99 -14.28 6.82
N THR A 136 -0.87 -14.22 5.49
CA THR A 136 -0.86 -12.97 4.71
C THR A 136 -2.26 -12.39 4.56
N THR A 137 -2.36 -11.06 4.53
CA THR A 137 -3.56 -10.33 4.13
C THR A 137 -3.38 -9.74 2.74
N ASP A 138 -4.29 -10.13 1.86
CA ASP A 138 -4.55 -9.61 0.51
C ASP A 138 -6.10 -9.61 0.37
N VAL A 139 -6.79 -8.83 -0.45
CA VAL A 139 -6.40 -7.81 -1.42
C VAL A 139 -7.66 -6.98 -1.68
N GLY A 140 -7.59 -6.08 -2.64
CA GLY A 140 -8.73 -5.63 -3.40
C GLY A 140 -8.64 -6.06 -4.85
N ALA A 141 -9.52 -6.94 -5.32
CA ALA A 141 -10.22 -6.63 -6.56
C ALA A 141 -11.66 -6.35 -6.12
N ASN A 142 -12.13 -5.12 -5.95
CA ASN A 142 -11.40 -3.88 -6.15
C ASN A 142 -11.24 -3.11 -4.84
N SER A 143 -12.28 -2.79 -4.05
CA SER A 143 -12.26 -2.72 -2.55
C SER A 143 -13.29 -1.71 -2.01
N ASN A 144 -13.80 -1.99 -0.82
CA ASN A 144 -13.51 -1.20 0.38
C ASN A 144 -13.60 -2.10 1.63
N ILE A 145 -12.85 -1.83 2.69
CA ILE A 145 -12.89 -2.64 3.93
C ILE A 145 -13.11 -1.72 5.14
N SER A 146 -14.18 -1.95 5.92
CA SER A 146 -14.44 -1.28 7.20
C SER A 146 -14.11 -2.22 8.37
N ALA A 147 -12.85 -2.24 8.81
CA ALA A 147 -12.35 -3.14 9.86
C ALA A 147 -11.04 -2.64 10.50
N ASN A 148 -10.78 -3.02 11.75
CA ASN A 148 -9.41 -2.99 12.29
C ASN A 148 -8.69 -4.31 11.98
N LEU A 149 -7.48 -4.24 11.43
CA LEU A 149 -6.68 -5.42 11.06
C LEU A 149 -5.45 -5.58 11.96
N ALA A 150 -5.31 -6.76 12.57
CA ALA A 150 -4.07 -7.24 13.15
C ALA A 150 -3.52 -8.38 12.29
N GLY A 151 -2.44 -8.10 11.54
CA GLY A 151 -1.74 -9.08 10.72
C GLY A 151 -0.49 -9.62 11.42
N VAL A 152 -0.31 -10.93 11.41
CA VAL A 152 0.97 -11.58 11.76
C VAL A 152 1.87 -11.66 10.53
N GLY A 153 1.30 -12.04 9.37
CA GLY A 153 1.97 -11.98 8.07
C GLY A 153 1.94 -10.58 7.42
N VAL A 154 2.45 -10.52 6.18
CA VAL A 154 2.46 -9.30 5.36
C VAL A 154 1.03 -8.82 5.10
N VAL A 155 0.84 -7.49 5.12
CA VAL A 155 -0.45 -6.86 4.84
C VAL A 155 -0.39 -5.99 3.59
N THR A 156 -1.32 -6.30 2.70
CA THR A 156 -1.58 -5.71 1.38
C THR A 156 -3.13 -5.75 1.15
N LEU A 157 -3.80 -5.10 0.19
CA LEU A 157 -3.48 -4.23 -0.95
C LEU A 157 -4.86 -3.89 -1.60
N GLY A 158 -4.85 -3.41 -2.83
CA GLY A 158 -5.88 -3.62 -3.82
C GLY A 158 -5.43 -3.13 -5.20
N ASP A 159 -6.28 -3.37 -6.18
CA ASP A 159 -6.35 -2.73 -7.49
C ASP A 159 -7.77 -2.15 -7.57
N GLY A 160 -7.95 -0.84 -7.46
CA GLY A 160 -9.03 -0.33 -6.60
C GLY A 160 -8.76 -0.60 -5.11
N GLY A 161 -9.43 0.10 -4.18
CA GLY A 161 -8.82 0.20 -2.85
C GLY A 161 -9.46 1.23 -1.94
N SER A 162 -9.70 0.82 -0.70
CA SER A 162 -9.56 1.68 0.49
C SER A 162 -9.81 0.87 1.76
N PHE A 163 -9.06 1.19 2.81
CA PHE A 163 -9.10 0.52 4.10
C PHE A 163 -9.48 1.55 5.17
N THR A 164 -10.58 1.31 5.91
CA THR A 164 -11.07 2.15 7.00
C THR A 164 -10.97 1.41 8.32
N GLY A 165 -10.20 1.97 9.25
CA GLY A 165 -9.75 1.31 10.47
C GLY A 165 -8.22 1.14 10.47
N ASN A 166 -7.65 0.75 11.61
CA ASN A 166 -6.20 0.70 11.78
C ASN A 166 -5.61 -0.60 11.24
N ILE A 167 -4.35 -0.54 10.82
CA ILE A 167 -3.56 -1.71 10.43
C ILE A 167 -2.40 -1.86 11.43
N LYS A 168 -2.28 -3.02 12.07
CA LYS A 168 -1.15 -3.36 12.94
C LYS A 168 -0.44 -4.61 12.44
N THR A 169 0.88 -4.56 12.36
CA THR A 169 1.77 -5.72 12.35
C THR A 169 2.75 -5.66 13.51
N GLU A 170 3.41 -6.78 13.80
CA GLU A 170 4.47 -6.82 14.82
C GLU A 170 5.84 -6.70 14.15
N SER A 171 6.15 -7.62 13.24
CA SER A 171 7.41 -7.65 12.47
C SER A 171 7.22 -7.81 10.95
N ALA A 172 6.01 -7.57 10.45
CA ALA A 172 5.67 -7.76 9.04
C ALA A 172 5.48 -6.42 8.31
N ALA A 173 5.77 -6.40 7.00
CA ALA A 173 5.56 -5.23 6.18
C ALA A 173 4.06 -4.92 6.01
N VAL A 174 3.72 -3.62 5.99
CA VAL A 174 2.36 -3.14 5.69
C VAL A 174 2.42 -2.20 4.50
N ASN A 175 1.53 -2.41 3.55
CA ASN A 175 1.74 -1.97 2.18
C ASN A 175 0.42 -1.78 1.41
N ILE A 176 0.21 -0.60 0.83
CA ILE A 176 -0.50 -0.44 -0.46
C ILE A 176 -2.03 -0.59 -0.41
N GLY A 177 -2.62 -0.24 -1.54
CA GLY A 177 -4.00 -0.43 -1.98
C GLY A 177 -4.07 -0.11 -3.50
N GLY A 178 -5.27 -0.06 -4.07
CA GLY A 178 -5.47 0.25 -5.48
C GLY A 178 -6.43 1.42 -5.76
N ASN A 179 -6.12 2.34 -6.64
CA ASN A 179 -4.81 2.92 -6.52
C ASN A 179 -4.53 3.32 -5.04
N SER A 180 -5.54 3.53 -4.14
CA SER A 180 -5.80 3.00 -2.74
C SER A 180 -6.78 3.91 -1.94
N THR A 181 -6.89 3.75 -0.60
CA THR A 181 -6.83 4.81 0.46
C THR A 181 -6.57 4.11 1.83
N VAL A 182 -5.96 4.76 2.84
CA VAL A 182 -5.85 4.19 4.21
C VAL A 182 -6.32 5.20 5.27
N ASN A 183 -7.57 5.04 5.67
CA ASN A 183 -8.30 5.83 6.64
C ASN A 183 -8.13 5.22 8.05
N GLY A 184 -6.90 5.31 8.56
CA GLY A 184 -6.48 4.75 9.85
C GLY A 184 -4.97 4.86 10.04
N SER A 185 -4.48 4.61 11.26
CA SER A 185 -3.04 4.59 11.55
C SER A 185 -2.41 3.25 11.18
N ILE A 186 -1.09 3.24 10.96
CA ILE A 186 -0.31 2.01 10.85
C ILE A 186 0.81 1.95 11.89
N ALA A 187 0.96 0.79 12.51
CA ALA A 187 2.07 0.50 13.40
C ALA A 187 2.75 -0.83 13.03
N SER A 188 4.08 -0.81 12.99
CA SER A 188 4.93 -2.00 13.09
C SER A 188 5.67 -1.95 14.43
N THR A 189 5.25 -2.77 15.39
CA THR A 189 5.66 -2.59 16.80
C THR A 189 7.03 -3.15 17.18
N VAL A 190 7.67 -3.94 16.32
CA VAL A 190 9.03 -4.49 16.55
C VAL A 190 9.97 -4.05 15.44
N ALA A 191 9.89 -4.67 14.26
CA ALA A 191 10.75 -4.34 13.12
C ALA A 191 10.02 -4.54 11.79
N GLY A 192 9.82 -3.48 11.01
CA GLY A 192 9.05 -3.57 9.77
C GLY A 192 9.08 -2.29 8.94
N VAL A 193 8.78 -2.43 7.65
CA VAL A 193 8.83 -1.37 6.64
C VAL A 193 7.41 -0.97 6.26
N VAL A 194 7.15 0.35 6.18
CA VAL A 194 5.78 0.85 6.28
C VAL A 194 5.40 1.84 5.15
N ASN A 195 4.59 1.27 4.25
CA ASN A 195 3.35 1.79 3.67
C ASN A 195 3.24 2.54 2.36
N VAL A 196 2.09 2.25 1.73
CA VAL A 196 1.62 2.63 0.38
C VAL A 196 0.09 2.98 0.40
N GLY A 197 -0.51 3.59 -0.64
CA GLY A 197 -1.85 4.23 -0.53
C GLY A 197 -2.39 4.89 -1.83
N PRO A 198 -3.39 5.83 -1.81
CA PRO A 198 -4.23 6.35 -2.92
C PRO A 198 -3.56 7.04 -4.13
N ASP A 199 -3.32 6.27 -5.21
CA ASP A 199 -2.31 6.59 -6.23
C ASP A 199 -0.91 6.81 -5.60
N SER A 200 -0.69 6.13 -4.46
CA SER A 200 0.27 6.22 -3.34
C SER A 200 -0.23 7.08 -2.10
N ARG A 201 0.44 7.29 -0.95
CA ARG A 201 -0.01 7.14 0.49
C ARG A 201 -1.03 8.03 1.31
N VAL A 202 -1.86 7.34 2.13
CA VAL A 202 -2.22 7.44 3.60
C VAL A 202 -2.96 8.66 4.24
N THR A 203 -3.77 8.40 5.31
CA THR A 203 -4.32 9.41 6.27
C THR A 203 -4.37 8.95 7.75
N GLY A 204 -3.24 8.54 8.33
CA GLY A 204 -3.09 8.28 9.77
C GLY A 204 -1.62 8.09 10.16
N SER A 205 -1.27 8.19 11.45
CA SER A 205 0.13 8.15 11.91
C SER A 205 0.81 6.83 11.54
N ILE A 206 2.06 6.91 11.08
CA ILE A 206 2.89 5.74 10.80
C ILE A 206 4.07 5.65 11.77
N ASN A 207 4.14 4.52 12.47
CA ASN A 207 5.05 4.29 13.58
C ASN A 207 5.89 3.03 13.34
N THR A 208 7.21 3.17 13.49
CA THR A 208 8.18 2.06 13.49
C THR A 208 9.07 2.15 14.72
N LEU A 209 9.20 1.05 15.47
CA LEU A 209 10.21 0.97 16.53
C LEU A 209 11.62 0.88 15.92
N SER A 210 11.83 -0.08 15.01
CA SER A 210 13.01 -0.21 14.16
C SER A 210 12.56 -0.40 12.71
N GLY A 211 12.64 0.62 11.86
CA GLY A 211 12.08 0.53 10.52
C GLY A 211 12.34 1.72 9.61
N ALA A 212 12.05 1.52 8.33
CA ALA A 212 12.08 2.56 7.32
C ALA A 212 10.66 2.98 6.96
N VAL A 213 10.47 4.29 6.76
CA VAL A 213 9.14 4.91 6.68
C VAL A 213 9.04 5.90 5.52
N ASN A 214 7.89 5.86 4.87
CA ASN A 214 7.24 7.05 4.30
C ASN A 214 7.79 7.72 3.01
N VAL A 215 7.49 7.07 1.86
CA VAL A 215 7.61 7.40 0.40
C VAL A 215 6.57 8.41 -0.23
N GLY A 216 5.76 8.19 -1.31
CA GLY A 216 4.99 9.26 -2.07
C GLY A 216 3.46 9.08 -2.37
N ALA A 217 2.68 9.89 -3.17
CA ALA A 217 1.25 9.56 -3.57
C ALA A 217 0.69 9.81 -5.02
N HIS A 218 1.50 10.01 -6.03
CA HIS A 218 1.75 11.41 -6.35
C HIS A 218 1.87 12.26 -5.07
N SER A 219 0.77 12.51 -4.32
CA SER A 219 0.44 13.42 -3.17
C SER A 219 0.35 12.98 -1.65
N ARG A 220 1.30 12.26 -1.00
CA ARG A 220 1.08 11.61 0.36
C ARG A 220 1.21 12.45 1.64
N VAL A 221 0.60 11.91 2.72
CA VAL A 221 0.67 12.32 4.14
C VAL A 221 0.60 11.08 5.06
N ASP A 222 1.20 11.10 6.26
CA ASP A 222 1.33 9.90 7.14
C ASP A 222 1.08 10.12 8.63
N GLY A 223 0.20 11.07 8.98
CA GLY A 223 0.12 11.59 10.35
C GLY A 223 1.51 12.04 10.83
N SER A 224 1.84 11.90 12.11
CA SER A 224 3.24 12.04 12.54
C SER A 224 4.05 10.82 12.13
N ILE A 225 5.33 11.04 11.80
CA ILE A 225 6.24 9.98 11.38
C ILE A 225 7.34 9.79 12.41
N PHE A 226 7.41 8.56 12.94
CA PHE A 226 8.27 8.24 14.07
C PHE A 226 9.12 6.98 13.83
N SER A 227 10.44 7.17 13.90
CA SER A 227 11.44 6.10 14.02
C SER A 227 12.21 6.27 15.34
N ALA A 228 11.98 5.34 16.27
CA ALA A 228 12.52 5.41 17.64
C ALA A 228 14.01 5.02 17.76
N LEU A 229 14.53 4.28 16.77
CA LEU A 229 15.90 3.78 16.73
C LEU A 229 16.58 4.26 15.43
N ALA A 230 17.62 3.56 14.98
CA ALA A 230 18.27 3.82 13.70
C ALA A 230 17.31 3.55 12.53
N GLY A 231 16.72 4.61 11.97
CA GLY A 231 15.75 4.51 10.88
C GLY A 231 15.65 5.79 10.05
N VAL A 232 14.94 5.68 8.93
CA VAL A 232 15.04 6.59 7.78
C VAL A 232 13.65 6.94 7.25
N VAL A 233 13.44 8.22 6.92
CA VAL A 233 12.10 8.83 6.90
C VAL A 233 11.92 9.90 5.81
N ASN A 234 10.67 10.15 5.40
CA ASN A 234 10.17 11.33 4.66
C ASN A 234 10.47 11.35 3.14
N LEU A 235 9.45 11.55 2.29
CA LEU A 235 9.63 11.53 0.83
C LEU A 235 8.63 12.39 0.06
N GLY A 236 7.77 11.90 -0.88
CA GLY A 236 7.12 12.82 -1.84
C GLY A 236 5.66 12.73 -2.39
N ALA A 237 4.87 13.79 -2.10
CA ALA A 237 3.55 14.25 -2.58
C ALA A 237 3.39 15.09 -3.93
N GLY A 238 4.33 15.30 -4.87
CA GLY A 238 5.77 15.22 -4.71
C GLY A 238 6.21 15.84 -3.39
N ALA A 239 5.42 16.73 -2.79
CA ALA A 239 5.51 17.35 -1.45
C ALA A 239 5.16 16.51 -0.16
N THR A 240 5.73 15.35 0.21
CA THR A 240 5.16 14.54 1.34
C THR A 240 5.32 15.20 2.67
N VAL A 241 4.42 14.89 3.61
CA VAL A 241 4.67 14.59 5.04
C VAL A 241 3.38 14.81 5.84
N GLY A 242 3.29 14.29 7.07
CA GLY A 242 2.42 14.87 8.09
C GLY A 242 3.14 15.09 9.43
N GLY A 243 2.45 15.74 10.37
CA GLY A 243 2.80 15.76 11.80
C GLY A 243 4.24 16.16 12.11
N ASN A 244 4.80 15.61 13.19
CA ASN A 244 6.23 15.75 13.50
C ASN A 244 7.04 14.63 12.86
N ASN A 245 8.29 14.96 12.52
CA ASN A 245 9.16 14.13 11.70
C ASN A 245 10.48 13.95 12.44
N THR A 246 10.57 12.83 13.15
CA THR A 246 11.59 12.62 14.17
C THR A 246 12.33 11.31 13.94
N THR A 247 13.65 11.43 13.77
CA THR A 247 14.61 10.33 13.90
C THR A 247 15.39 10.48 15.19
N THR A 248 15.39 9.43 16.02
CA THR A 248 16.27 9.40 17.19
C THR A 248 17.74 9.31 16.75
N SER A 249 18.02 8.49 15.74
CA SER A 249 19.29 8.42 15.02
C SER A 249 19.04 8.04 13.57
N GLY A 250 19.76 8.65 12.63
CA GLY A 250 19.59 8.38 11.19
C GLY A 250 19.63 9.68 10.39
N ALA A 251 18.60 9.86 9.56
CA ALA A 251 18.23 11.10 8.87
C ALA A 251 16.79 10.87 8.32
N VAL A 252 16.08 11.84 7.77
CA VAL A 252 16.23 12.26 6.36
C VAL A 252 15.12 13.30 6.14
N ASN A 253 15.47 14.42 5.52
CA ASN A 253 14.63 15.62 5.52
C ASN A 253 14.86 16.43 4.24
N ILE A 254 13.79 16.92 3.61
CA ILE A 254 13.45 16.31 2.33
C ILE A 254 12.71 17.30 1.40
N GLY A 255 12.97 17.31 0.07
CA GLY A 255 12.32 18.12 -1.00
C GLY A 255 12.29 17.47 -2.41
N ALA A 256 11.30 17.82 -3.25
CA ALA A 256 10.86 17.29 -4.59
C ALA A 256 9.35 17.59 -4.64
N GLY A 257 8.77 18.47 -5.44
CA GLY A 257 7.58 19.16 -4.90
C GLY A 257 7.89 19.86 -3.55
N GLY A 258 6.88 20.39 -2.85
CA GLY A 258 7.04 21.08 -1.55
C GLY A 258 7.16 20.19 -0.29
N LYS A 259 8.12 19.26 -0.18
CA LYS A 259 8.10 18.21 0.89
C LYS A 259 8.31 18.81 2.30
N VAL A 260 7.70 18.20 3.31
CA VAL A 260 7.73 18.51 4.75
C VAL A 260 6.79 19.64 5.20
N VAL A 261 5.81 19.29 6.04
CA VAL A 261 5.21 20.19 7.04
C VAL A 261 5.15 19.54 8.42
N GLY A 262 6.03 20.01 9.32
CA GLY A 262 6.17 19.61 10.72
C GLY A 262 7.27 20.42 11.40
N PHE A 263 7.60 20.11 12.66
CA PHE A 263 8.97 20.36 13.11
C PHE A 263 9.87 19.20 12.65
N LEU A 264 11.05 19.60 12.19
CA LEU A 264 12.00 18.80 11.46
C LEU A 264 13.23 18.65 12.38
N LEU A 265 13.29 17.51 13.08
CA LEU A 265 14.20 17.30 14.21
C LEU A 265 15.04 16.04 14.05
N ASP A 266 16.35 16.23 14.00
CA ASP A 266 17.34 15.16 14.10
C ASP A 266 18.04 15.24 15.46
N THR A 267 17.81 14.26 16.35
CA THR A 267 18.08 14.46 17.78
C THR A 267 19.49 14.11 18.24
N VAL A 268 20.31 13.41 17.45
CA VAL A 268 21.64 12.95 17.90
C VAL A 268 22.71 13.19 16.84
N ALA A 269 22.73 12.39 15.79
CA ALA A 269 23.74 12.42 14.74
C ALA A 269 23.08 12.11 13.40
N GLY A 270 22.92 13.14 12.58
CA GLY A 270 22.19 13.07 11.32
C GLY A 270 22.18 14.41 10.61
N ALA A 271 22.38 14.36 9.28
CA ALA A 271 22.72 15.52 8.46
C ALA A 271 21.81 15.60 7.23
N MET A 272 20.65 16.26 7.37
CA MET A 272 19.80 16.52 6.21
C MET A 272 18.77 17.62 6.42
N THR A 273 18.66 18.52 5.43
CA THR A 273 17.41 19.13 4.94
C THR A 273 17.56 19.43 3.44
N LEU A 274 16.45 19.55 2.69
CA LEU A 274 16.41 19.63 1.22
C LEU A 274 15.33 20.63 0.71
N GLY A 275 14.93 20.56 -0.57
CA GLY A 275 13.96 21.41 -1.28
C GLY A 275 13.88 21.10 -2.79
N ASP A 276 13.33 22.00 -3.63
CA ASP A 276 13.10 21.77 -5.08
C ASP A 276 11.86 20.92 -5.42
N SER A 277 10.57 21.21 -5.22
CA SER A 277 9.76 22.44 -5.15
C SER A 277 9.59 23.02 -3.74
N VAL A 278 10.73 23.23 -3.09
CA VAL A 278 10.97 23.65 -1.71
C VAL A 278 10.55 22.68 -0.59
N THR A 279 10.84 23.08 0.65
CA THR A 279 10.75 22.33 1.90
C THR A 279 10.66 23.31 3.05
N ILE A 280 9.63 23.18 3.90
CA ILE A 280 9.41 24.02 5.09
C ILE A 280 9.42 23.05 6.32
N GLY A 281 8.41 22.73 7.12
CA GLY A 281 7.16 23.42 7.50
C GLY A 281 7.33 24.45 8.62
N SER A 282 8.51 24.46 9.26
CA SER A 282 8.80 25.34 10.38
C SER A 282 10.30 25.69 10.42
N GLY A 283 10.96 25.50 11.57
CA GLY A 283 12.41 25.62 11.70
C GLY A 283 13.11 24.29 11.38
N ILE A 284 14.41 24.38 11.10
CA ILE A 284 15.28 23.20 10.95
C ILE A 284 16.19 23.13 12.17
N SER A 285 16.26 21.95 12.81
CA SER A 285 17.25 21.69 13.87
C SER A 285 17.84 20.28 13.78
N THR A 286 19.17 20.20 13.82
CA THR A 286 19.90 18.97 14.14
C THR A 286 20.78 19.22 15.36
N GLN A 287 20.89 18.23 16.25
CA GLN A 287 21.78 18.31 17.41
C GLN A 287 23.24 18.25 16.97
N ALA A 288 23.60 17.29 16.12
CA ALA A 288 24.89 17.25 15.43
C ALA A 288 24.73 16.76 13.98
N GLY A 289 25.18 17.55 13.01
CA GLY A 289 25.09 17.26 11.59
C GLY A 289 24.96 18.51 10.72
N ALA A 290 25.17 18.37 9.42
CA ALA A 290 25.05 19.49 8.49
C ALA A 290 23.58 19.80 8.16
N ILE A 291 23.26 21.09 8.05
CA ILE A 291 22.05 21.55 7.38
C ILE A 291 22.43 22.20 6.06
N THR A 292 21.67 21.86 5.03
CA THR A 292 21.63 22.57 3.75
C THR A 292 20.13 22.84 3.52
N ILE A 293 19.69 23.90 2.86
CA ILE A 293 19.81 24.22 1.44
C ILE A 293 19.06 25.56 1.20
N GLY A 294 19.01 26.02 -0.05
CA GLY A 294 17.76 26.55 -0.59
C GLY A 294 17.54 26.15 -2.06
N PRO A 295 16.55 25.30 -2.34
CA PRO A 295 16.10 24.97 -3.67
C PRO A 295 14.58 25.18 -3.73
N ASN A 296 14.08 26.12 -4.51
CA ASN A 296 14.72 27.39 -4.80
C ASN A 296 14.89 28.18 -3.49
N SER A 297 13.96 28.05 -2.52
CA SER A 297 13.86 28.99 -1.39
C SER A 297 13.34 28.42 -0.06
N THR A 298 14.12 27.53 0.58
CA THR A 298 13.79 26.82 1.84
C THR A 298 13.67 27.71 3.09
N VAL A 299 12.96 27.19 4.10
CA VAL A 299 12.87 27.60 5.53
C VAL A 299 11.78 28.62 5.89
N GLY A 300 10.95 28.29 6.88
CA GLY A 300 9.91 29.18 7.41
C GLY A 300 10.38 30.11 8.54
N THR A 301 11.17 29.59 9.49
CA THR A 301 11.73 30.39 10.60
C THR A 301 13.25 30.43 10.56
N SER A 302 13.94 29.73 11.47
CA SER A 302 15.40 29.75 11.59
C SER A 302 16.05 28.43 11.20
N VAL A 303 17.34 28.49 10.88
CA VAL A 303 18.20 27.32 10.63
C VAL A 303 19.23 27.23 11.76
N CYS A 304 19.25 26.11 12.48
CA CYS A 304 20.01 25.97 13.72
C CYS A 304 20.77 24.64 13.78
N THR A 305 22.08 24.69 14.08
CA THR A 305 22.86 23.50 14.49
C THR A 305 23.18 23.59 15.98
N GLY A 306 22.81 22.56 16.74
CA GLY A 306 22.79 22.61 18.21
C GLY A 306 24.16 22.51 18.87
N ILE A 307 24.99 21.57 18.41
CA ILE A 307 26.37 21.36 18.87
C ILE A 307 27.31 21.70 17.71
N ALA A 308 27.41 20.81 16.73
CA ALA A 308 28.27 20.96 15.56
C ALA A 308 27.51 20.68 14.26
N GLY A 309 27.77 21.49 13.24
CA GLY A 309 27.11 21.41 11.95
C GLY A 309 27.26 22.69 11.13
N ALA A 310 27.70 22.56 9.87
CA ALA A 310 27.69 23.67 8.92
C ALA A 310 26.25 23.97 8.43
N ILE A 311 26.03 25.23 8.03
CA ILE A 311 24.79 25.66 7.36
C ILE A 311 25.13 26.27 6.00
N THR A 312 24.36 25.98 4.96
CA THR A 312 24.51 26.62 3.64
C THR A 312 23.17 26.89 2.99
N THR A 313 22.96 28.12 2.52
CA THR A 313 21.88 28.49 1.62
C THR A 313 22.45 28.77 0.23
N ASN A 314 21.80 28.23 -0.81
CA ASN A 314 22.20 28.36 -2.21
C ASN A 314 21.85 29.76 -2.77
N GLU A 315 21.27 29.86 -3.96
CA GLU A 315 20.78 31.12 -4.52
C GLU A 315 19.27 31.30 -4.35
N ASN A 316 18.79 32.55 -4.37
CA ASN A 316 17.37 32.94 -4.30
C ASN A 316 16.63 32.50 -3.02
N VAL A 317 17.37 32.09 -1.99
CA VAL A 317 16.86 31.52 -0.75
C VAL A 317 16.21 32.57 0.14
N ARG A 318 15.06 32.22 0.75
CA ARG A 318 14.31 33.09 1.66
C ARG A 318 14.17 32.45 3.03
N VAL A 319 15.02 32.85 3.96
CA VAL A 319 14.93 32.42 5.36
C VAL A 319 14.25 33.52 6.17
N GLY A 320 13.09 33.24 6.76
CA GLY A 320 12.29 34.24 7.47
C GLY A 320 12.92 34.75 8.78
N GLY A 321 13.70 33.90 9.46
CA GLY A 321 14.33 34.18 10.75
C GLY A 321 15.86 34.27 10.66
N ASN A 322 16.53 33.63 11.61
CA ASN A 322 17.99 33.66 11.76
C ASN A 322 18.66 32.43 11.12
N ILE A 323 19.95 32.56 10.82
CA ILE A 323 20.80 31.44 10.41
C ILE A 323 21.96 31.37 11.41
N THR A 324 21.98 30.32 12.25
CA THR A 324 22.86 30.26 13.42
C THR A 324 23.52 28.91 13.61
N SER A 325 24.84 28.92 13.77
CA SER A 325 25.68 27.75 14.03
C SER A 325 26.49 27.95 15.30
N ASN A 326 26.57 26.92 16.14
CA ASN A 326 27.51 26.89 17.27
C ASN A 326 28.92 26.54 16.76
N GLU A 327 29.14 25.31 16.28
CA GLU A 327 30.40 24.90 15.64
C GLU A 327 30.17 24.51 14.17
N GLY A 328 30.58 25.37 13.25
CA GLY A 328 30.43 25.16 11.80
C GLY A 328 30.27 26.46 11.03
N ALA A 329 30.80 26.49 9.80
CA ALA A 329 30.69 27.66 8.92
C ALA A 329 29.25 27.90 8.41
N ILE A 330 28.96 29.14 8.05
CA ILE A 330 27.71 29.55 7.40
C ILE A 330 28.02 30.21 6.05
N THR A 331 27.42 29.69 4.98
CA THR A 331 27.54 30.26 3.62
C THR A 331 26.17 30.67 3.09
N ILE A 332 26.04 31.92 2.65
CA ILE A 332 24.84 32.51 2.07
C ILE A 332 25.17 32.89 0.61
N GLY A 333 24.66 32.12 -0.35
CA GLY A 333 24.79 32.41 -1.79
C GLY A 333 24.03 33.64 -2.26
N GLY A 334 23.95 33.82 -3.59
CA GLY A 334 23.44 35.03 -4.24
C GLY A 334 21.92 35.21 -4.24
N GLN A 335 21.47 36.47 -4.34
CA GLN A 335 20.05 36.87 -4.40
C GLN A 335 19.19 36.41 -3.20
N ASN A 336 19.85 35.99 -2.11
CA ASN A 336 19.19 35.52 -0.90
C ASN A 336 18.53 36.66 -0.13
N THR A 337 17.55 36.33 0.71
CA THR A 337 16.93 37.25 1.67
C THR A 337 16.82 36.55 3.01
N VAL A 338 17.51 37.07 4.02
CA VAL A 338 17.45 36.61 5.41
C VAL A 338 16.74 37.68 6.23
N GLY A 339 15.65 37.31 6.91
CA GLY A 339 14.83 38.26 7.68
C GLY A 339 15.50 38.74 8.97
N GLY A 340 16.34 37.89 9.59
CA GLY A 340 17.10 38.19 10.79
C GLY A 340 18.62 38.19 10.57
N ILE A 341 19.35 37.73 11.60
CA ILE A 341 20.82 37.73 11.63
C ILE A 341 21.43 36.42 11.12
N VAL A 342 22.66 36.51 10.61
CA VAL A 342 23.52 35.38 10.24
C VAL A 342 24.71 35.34 11.20
N ARG A 343 24.90 34.25 11.96
CA ARG A 343 25.92 34.17 13.02
C ARG A 343 26.44 32.75 13.28
N ALA A 344 27.71 32.51 12.98
CA ALA A 344 28.46 31.40 13.56
C ALA A 344 29.11 31.85 14.89
N VAL A 345 29.21 30.95 15.88
CA VAL A 345 30.00 31.18 17.11
C VAL A 345 31.45 30.74 16.88
N ILE A 346 31.63 29.53 16.35
CA ILE A 346 32.91 28.97 15.90
C ILE A 346 32.76 28.61 14.42
N GLY A 347 33.26 29.46 13.52
CA GLY A 347 33.21 29.25 12.08
C GLY A 347 33.27 30.55 11.29
N ALA A 348 33.52 30.44 9.99
CA ALA A 348 33.43 31.58 9.07
C ALA A 348 31.96 31.87 8.70
N VAL A 349 31.65 33.14 8.44
CA VAL A 349 30.41 33.57 7.79
C VAL A 349 30.76 34.18 6.44
N THR A 350 30.13 33.72 5.36
CA THR A 350 30.31 34.24 4.00
C THR A 350 28.96 34.56 3.40
N ILE A 351 28.81 35.76 2.82
CA ILE A 351 27.54 36.28 2.28
C ILE A 351 27.82 36.95 0.94
N ASP A 352 27.06 36.59 -0.09
CA ASP A 352 27.17 37.24 -1.40
C ASP A 352 26.67 38.71 -1.39
N SER A 353 27.31 39.52 -2.23
CA SER A 353 27.04 40.95 -2.43
C SER A 353 25.62 41.30 -2.90
N SER A 354 24.90 40.39 -3.57
CA SER A 354 23.53 40.62 -4.03
C SER A 354 22.45 40.25 -3.00
N SER A 355 22.85 39.65 -1.88
CA SER A 355 21.96 39.13 -0.85
C SER A 355 21.60 40.16 0.22
N LYS A 356 20.40 40.04 0.78
CA LYS A 356 19.77 41.04 1.67
C LYS A 356 19.54 40.47 3.06
N LEU A 357 19.87 41.26 4.08
CA LEU A 357 19.78 40.89 5.50
C LEU A 357 18.83 41.83 6.25
N GLY A 358 18.33 41.38 7.40
CA GLY A 358 17.60 42.22 8.36
C GLY A 358 18.49 43.28 9.04
N LYS A 359 17.85 44.09 9.89
CA LYS A 359 18.51 45.01 10.84
C LYS A 359 18.29 44.51 12.27
#